data_AF-A0A6A5UW13-F1
#
_entry.id   AF-A0A6A5UW13-F1
#
_cell.length_a   1.000
_cell.length_b   1.000
_cell.length_c   1.000
_cell.angle_alpha   90.00
_cell.angle_beta   90.00
_cell.angle_gamma   90.00
#
_symmetry.space_group_name_H-M   'P 1'
#
loop_
_entity.id
_entity.type
_entity.pdbx_description
1 polymer ?
#
loop_
_entity_poly.entity_id
_entity_poly.type
_entity_poly.pdbx_seq_one_letter_code
_entity_poly.pdbx_strand_id
1 'polypeptide(L)'
;MWKLVRKKLNAISGYIGAAIFREALGSNATLDWYMRQAFFADMGGFVLHTRDSDPFPLNATELFWLVRHGYVEYPKMTKREIWDKSKQGTFTKLVTAFQVRYLIVQCIARATQGLAITTLELSAVAIVVCSLMTSYAWLHKPADVQTPIHIYSAHSLEVMVGNQDWSLTPLDFVDENGPGYSVNVQPFIKMPVIPPQGPIQRIPNDRFTTNPYGAQEYLLCLATLVFTAIHVAGWNFHFPNETERLLWRIASILIFGITAAFWVFETIAS
;
A
#
# COMPACT_ATOMS: atom_id res chain seq x y z
N MET A 1 -2.41 0.94 13.69
CA MET A 1 -1.07 0.77 13.10
C MET A 1 -1.06 -0.19 11.89
N TRP A 2 -1.58 -1.42 12.04
CA TRP A 2 -1.62 -2.44 10.96
C TRP A 2 -2.45 -2.09 9.71
N LYS A 3 -3.53 -1.30 9.84
CA LYS A 3 -4.28 -0.76 8.69
C LYS A 3 -3.51 0.35 7.95
N LEU A 4 -2.59 1.02 8.64
CA LEU A 4 -1.76 2.08 8.06
C LEU A 4 -0.56 1.49 7.31
N VAL A 5 0.05 0.43 7.87
CA VAL A 5 1.14 -0.35 7.24
C VAL A 5 0.65 -1.10 6.00
N ARG A 6 -0.56 -1.69 6.01
CA ARG A 6 -1.16 -2.36 4.83
C ARG A 6 -1.30 -1.46 3.62
N LYS A 7 -1.69 -0.21 3.85
CA LYS A 7 -1.90 0.77 2.79
C LYS A 7 -0.55 1.18 2.13
N LYS A 8 0.60 0.90 2.78
CA LYS A 8 1.97 1.27 2.34
C LYS A 8 2.52 0.41 1.20
N LEU A 9 1.98 -0.79 0.98
CA LEU A 9 2.55 -1.79 0.06
C LEU A 9 2.27 -1.51 -1.42
N ASN A 10 1.14 -0.88 -1.74
CA ASN A 10 0.78 -0.58 -3.13
C ASN A 10 1.62 0.56 -3.73
N ALA A 11 2.49 1.21 -2.93
CA ALA A 11 3.34 2.35 -3.32
C ALA A 11 4.37 2.04 -4.41
N ILE A 12 4.94 0.83 -4.39
CA ILE A 12 6.10 0.50 -5.22
C ILE A 12 5.74 -0.44 -6.38
N SER A 13 4.67 -1.24 -6.23
CA SER A 13 3.90 -1.84 -7.33
C SER A 13 3.62 -0.82 -8.45
N GLY A 14 3.24 0.41 -8.08
CA GLY A 14 3.00 1.50 -9.03
C GLY A 14 4.22 1.90 -9.88
N TYR A 15 5.47 1.70 -9.43
CA TYR A 15 6.67 2.00 -10.22
C TYR A 15 7.00 0.90 -11.23
N ILE A 16 6.83 -0.37 -10.85
CA ILE A 16 6.99 -1.51 -11.78
C ILE A 16 5.89 -1.46 -12.83
N GLY A 17 4.63 -1.26 -12.40
CA GLY A 17 3.52 -1.02 -13.30
C GLY A 17 3.76 0.20 -14.21
N ALA A 18 4.37 1.28 -13.73
CA ALA A 18 4.69 2.44 -14.57
C ALA A 18 5.70 2.12 -15.68
N ALA A 19 6.72 1.32 -15.39
CA ALA A 19 7.70 0.88 -16.38
C ALA A 19 7.03 0.00 -17.44
N ILE A 20 6.18 -0.94 -17.00
CA ILE A 20 5.37 -1.81 -17.85
C ILE A 20 4.44 -0.98 -18.77
N PHE A 21 3.70 -0.01 -18.23
CA PHE A 21 2.83 0.87 -19.03
C PHE A 21 3.61 1.77 -19.99
N ARG A 22 4.78 2.26 -19.58
CA ARG A 22 5.66 3.08 -20.42
C ARG A 22 6.16 2.30 -21.63
N GLU A 23 6.49 1.02 -21.44
CA GLU A 23 6.90 0.12 -22.52
C GLU A 23 5.74 -0.24 -23.45
N ALA A 24 4.54 -0.47 -22.90
CA ALA A 24 3.35 -0.86 -23.66
C ALA A 24 2.80 0.25 -24.59
N LEU A 25 2.84 1.51 -24.13
CA LEU A 25 2.04 2.59 -24.74
C LEU A 25 2.79 3.45 -25.73
N GLY A 26 4.11 3.30 -25.84
CA GLY A 26 4.94 4.15 -26.66
C GLY A 26 5.00 5.58 -26.11
N SER A 27 6.19 6.17 -26.14
CA SER A 27 6.51 7.45 -25.50
C SER A 27 5.65 8.61 -26.01
N ASN A 28 4.79 9.16 -25.14
CA ASN A 28 4.29 10.55 -25.21
C ASN A 28 3.80 11.10 -23.85
N ALA A 29 3.70 10.27 -22.81
CA ALA A 29 3.29 10.71 -21.46
C ALA A 29 4.45 10.69 -20.45
N THR A 30 4.31 11.46 -19.37
CA THR A 30 5.32 11.56 -18.30
C THR A 30 5.34 10.29 -17.44
N LEU A 31 6.49 9.94 -16.85
CA LEU A 31 6.60 8.80 -15.92
C LEU A 31 5.58 8.86 -14.77
N ASP A 32 5.36 10.08 -14.24
CA ASP A 32 4.35 10.36 -13.22
C ASP A 32 2.92 9.97 -13.64
N TRP A 33 2.62 10.07 -14.94
CA TRP A 33 1.32 9.68 -15.47
C TRP A 33 1.18 8.17 -15.40
N TYR A 34 2.12 7.42 -15.97
CA TYR A 34 2.09 5.95 -15.94
C TYR A 34 2.06 5.38 -14.52
N MET A 35 2.78 6.00 -13.57
CA MET A 35 2.69 5.65 -12.15
C MET A 35 1.26 5.78 -11.61
N ARG A 36 0.59 6.91 -11.86
CA ARG A 36 -0.79 7.11 -11.41
C ARG A 36 -1.74 6.06 -11.97
N GLN A 37 -1.52 5.64 -13.22
CA GLN A 37 -2.34 4.62 -13.88
C GLN A 37 -2.10 3.23 -13.28
N ALA A 38 -0.84 2.87 -13.03
CA ALA A 38 -0.50 1.62 -12.34
C ALA A 38 -1.10 1.57 -10.93
N PHE A 39 -0.92 2.63 -10.15
CA PHE A 39 -1.56 2.78 -8.84
C PHE A 39 -3.08 2.67 -8.88
N PHE A 40 -3.70 3.24 -9.91
CA PHE A 40 -5.14 3.17 -10.10
C PHE A 40 -5.59 1.74 -10.40
N ALA A 41 -4.88 1.02 -11.28
CA ALA A 41 -5.13 -0.39 -11.57
C ALA A 41 -4.98 -1.25 -10.31
N ASP A 42 -3.87 -1.11 -9.56
CA ASP A 42 -3.61 -1.90 -8.34
C ASP A 42 -4.59 -1.62 -7.20
N MET A 43 -5.35 -0.52 -7.28
CA MET A 43 -6.45 -0.22 -6.36
C MET A 43 -7.78 -0.87 -6.78
N GLY A 44 -7.81 -1.63 -7.87
CA GLY A 44 -9.02 -2.15 -8.51
C GLY A 44 -9.77 -1.08 -9.30
N GLY A 45 -9.05 -0.07 -9.79
CA GLY A 45 -9.64 1.04 -10.54
C GLY A 45 -10.14 0.63 -11.93
N PHE A 46 -9.70 -0.50 -12.47
CA PHE A 46 -10.23 -1.08 -13.71
C PHE A 46 -11.01 -2.35 -13.41
N VAL A 47 -12.14 -2.53 -14.07
CA VAL A 47 -12.99 -3.73 -13.95
C VAL A 47 -13.23 -4.27 -15.35
N LEU A 48 -12.84 -5.53 -15.57
CA LEU A 48 -13.05 -6.23 -16.82
C LEU A 48 -14.47 -6.79 -16.87
N HIS A 49 -15.12 -6.60 -18.01
CA HIS A 49 -16.36 -7.25 -18.39
C HIS A 49 -16.08 -8.17 -19.58
N THR A 50 -16.29 -9.47 -19.39
CA THR A 50 -16.31 -10.46 -20.48
C THR A 50 -17.75 -10.85 -20.79
N ARG A 51 -17.95 -11.58 -21.89
CA ARG A 51 -19.28 -12.02 -22.33
C ARG A 51 -19.90 -13.10 -21.42
N ASP A 52 -19.04 -13.85 -20.73
CA ASP A 52 -19.31 -15.17 -20.16
C ASP A 52 -18.93 -15.31 -18.68
N SER A 53 -18.44 -14.24 -18.04
CA SER A 53 -18.06 -14.25 -16.63
C SER A 53 -18.54 -13.00 -15.92
N ASP A 54 -18.69 -13.10 -14.61
CA ASP A 54 -18.97 -11.95 -13.76
C ASP A 54 -17.79 -10.96 -13.80
N PRO A 55 -18.05 -9.65 -13.69
CA PRO A 55 -16.99 -8.64 -13.78
C PRO A 55 -15.99 -8.79 -12.64
N PHE A 56 -14.71 -8.50 -12.89
CA PHE A 56 -13.67 -8.56 -11.86
C PHE A 56 -12.61 -7.47 -12.04
N PRO A 57 -11.99 -7.00 -10.94
CA PRO A 57 -11.02 -5.91 -11.00
C PRO A 57 -9.69 -6.40 -11.59
N LEU A 58 -9.03 -5.52 -12.35
CA LEU A 58 -7.72 -5.76 -12.95
C LEU A 58 -6.63 -4.96 -12.24
N ASN A 59 -5.50 -5.60 -11.98
CA ASN A 59 -4.28 -4.95 -11.54
C ASN A 59 -3.44 -4.42 -12.73
N ALA A 60 -2.33 -3.74 -12.43
CA ALA A 60 -1.46 -3.18 -13.47
C ALA A 60 -0.88 -4.24 -14.43
N THR A 61 -0.39 -5.37 -13.90
CA THR A 61 0.22 -6.48 -14.63
C THR A 61 -0.79 -7.19 -15.54
N GLU A 62 -1.98 -7.50 -15.00
CA GLU A 62 -3.09 -8.15 -15.72
C GLU A 62 -3.61 -7.26 -16.85
N LEU A 63 -3.83 -5.97 -16.59
CA LEU A 63 -4.25 -5.02 -17.61
C LEU A 63 -3.21 -4.92 -18.72
N PHE A 64 -1.93 -4.87 -18.39
CA PHE A 64 -0.86 -4.86 -19.38
C PHE A 64 -0.86 -6.14 -20.23
N TRP A 65 -0.99 -7.30 -19.59
CA TRP A 65 -1.02 -8.58 -20.28
C TRP A 65 -2.17 -8.64 -21.29
N LEU A 66 -3.37 -8.20 -20.90
CA LEU A 66 -4.54 -8.15 -21.79
C LEU A 66 -4.33 -7.22 -22.99
N VAL A 67 -3.75 -6.03 -22.76
CA VAL A 67 -3.46 -5.06 -23.82
C VAL A 67 -2.38 -5.60 -24.77
N ARG A 68 -1.34 -6.22 -24.24
CA ARG A 68 -0.22 -6.79 -25.02
C ARG A 68 -0.67 -7.93 -25.94
N HIS A 69 -1.64 -8.75 -25.50
CA HIS A 69 -2.19 -9.84 -26.29
C HIS A 69 -3.36 -9.40 -27.19
N GLY A 70 -3.75 -8.12 -27.15
CA GLY A 70 -4.81 -7.58 -28.00
C GLY A 70 -6.24 -7.95 -27.57
N TYR A 71 -6.43 -8.43 -26.34
CA TYR A 71 -7.74 -8.81 -25.82
C TYR A 71 -8.60 -7.60 -25.43
N VAL A 72 -7.96 -6.48 -25.07
CA VAL A 72 -8.63 -5.23 -24.74
C VAL A 72 -7.89 -4.04 -25.35
N GLU A 73 -8.64 -3.02 -25.79
CA GLU A 73 -8.04 -1.75 -26.17
C GLU A 73 -7.62 -1.00 -24.91
N TYR A 74 -6.46 -0.32 -24.96
CA TYR A 74 -6.00 0.45 -23.82
C TYR A 74 -6.97 1.59 -23.49
N PRO A 75 -7.47 1.68 -22.24
CA PRO A 75 -8.41 2.72 -21.86
C PRO A 75 -7.74 4.09 -21.94
N LYS A 76 -8.22 4.94 -22.86
CA LYS A 76 -7.80 6.35 -22.98
C LYS A 76 -8.26 7.14 -21.77
N MET A 77 -7.52 7.07 -20.66
CA MET A 77 -7.80 7.87 -19.47
C MET A 77 -7.40 9.32 -19.68
N THR A 78 -8.32 10.26 -19.43
CA THR A 78 -7.99 11.69 -19.50
C THR A 78 -7.52 12.18 -18.13
N LYS A 79 -6.44 12.99 -18.06
CA LYS A 79 -5.90 13.55 -16.81
C LYS A 79 -6.96 14.18 -15.90
N ARG A 80 -8.04 14.72 -16.48
CA ARG A 80 -9.14 15.38 -15.79
C ARG A 80 -10.00 14.42 -14.95
N GLU A 81 -10.17 13.17 -15.37
CA GLU A 81 -11.01 12.16 -14.68
C GLU A 81 -10.38 11.67 -13.38
N ILE A 82 -9.05 11.68 -13.30
CA ILE A 82 -8.29 11.35 -12.07
C ILE A 82 -8.14 12.60 -11.18
N TRP A 83 -7.94 13.78 -11.75
CA TRP A 83 -7.65 15.01 -10.99
C TRP A 83 -8.87 15.60 -10.28
N ASP A 84 -10.06 15.56 -10.90
CA ASP A 84 -11.27 16.12 -10.27
C ASP A 84 -11.68 15.35 -9.01
N LYS A 85 -11.15 14.12 -8.84
CA LYS A 85 -11.38 13.23 -7.69
C LYS A 85 -10.43 13.47 -6.51
N SER A 86 -9.37 14.29 -6.66
CA SER A 86 -8.38 14.50 -5.59
C SER A 86 -8.69 15.68 -4.65
N LYS A 87 -9.81 16.39 -4.82
CA LYS A 87 -10.15 17.62 -4.08
C LYS A 87 -10.27 17.41 -2.56
N GLN A 88 -10.81 16.27 -2.09
CA GLN A 88 -10.81 15.93 -0.66
C GLN A 88 -9.40 15.72 -0.08
N GLY A 89 -8.43 15.36 -0.93
CA GLY A 89 -7.05 15.14 -0.52
C GLY A 89 -6.32 16.42 -0.09
N THR A 90 -6.69 17.58 -0.64
CA THR A 90 -6.02 18.86 -0.32
C THR A 90 -6.32 19.29 1.12
N PHE A 91 -7.57 19.17 1.56
CA PHE A 91 -7.95 19.53 2.94
C PHE A 91 -7.24 18.65 3.97
N THR A 92 -7.27 17.33 3.78
CA THR A 92 -6.57 16.38 4.67
C THR A 92 -5.07 16.65 4.71
N LYS A 93 -4.43 16.93 3.57
CA LYS A 93 -3.00 17.28 3.51
C LYS A 93 -2.69 18.57 4.27
N LEU A 94 -3.56 19.59 4.21
CA LEU A 94 -3.38 20.84 4.95
C LEU A 94 -3.48 20.61 6.46
N VAL A 95 -4.49 19.86 6.92
CA VAL A 95 -4.65 19.53 8.34
C VAL A 95 -3.45 18.72 8.85
N THR A 96 -3.01 17.71 8.11
CA THR A 96 -1.82 16.93 8.46
C THR A 96 -0.57 17.81 8.50
N ALA A 97 -0.37 18.71 7.53
CA ALA A 97 0.77 19.63 7.52
C ALA A 97 0.76 20.57 8.73
N PHE A 98 -0.42 21.05 9.14
CA PHE A 98 -0.57 21.85 10.35
C PHE A 98 -0.22 21.04 11.61
N GLN A 99 -0.76 19.82 11.74
CA GLN A 99 -0.48 18.93 12.88
C GLN A 99 1.02 18.60 13.00
N VAL A 100 1.67 18.28 11.88
CA VAL A 100 3.11 18.00 11.82
C VAL A 100 3.92 19.22 12.24
N ARG A 101 3.58 20.41 11.71
CA ARG A 101 4.26 21.66 12.05
C ARG A 101 4.10 22.01 13.53
N TYR A 102 2.88 21.90 14.05
CA TYR A 102 2.59 22.16 15.46
C TYR A 102 3.44 21.28 16.37
N LEU A 103 3.52 19.97 16.08
CA LEU A 103 4.33 19.04 16.86
C LEU A 103 5.82 19.37 16.81
N ILE A 104 6.36 19.69 15.62
CA ILE A 104 7.77 20.06 15.46
C ILE A 104 8.09 21.31 16.29
N VAL A 105 7.24 22.33 16.21
CA VAL A 105 7.42 23.57 17.00
C VAL A 105 7.38 23.27 18.50
N GLN A 106 6.45 22.43 18.97
CA GLN A 106 6.36 22.04 20.38
C GLN A 106 7.62 21.28 20.84
N CYS A 107 8.14 20.36 20.02
CA CYS A 107 9.38 19.62 20.34
C CYS A 107 10.59 20.55 20.41
N ILE A 108 10.74 21.47 19.45
CA ILE A 108 11.84 22.44 19.41
C ILE A 108 11.74 23.39 20.61
N ALA A 109 10.56 23.95 20.89
CA ALA A 109 10.37 24.87 22.01
C ALA A 109 10.80 24.25 23.34
N ARG A 110 10.42 22.99 23.59
CA ARG A 110 10.82 22.27 24.81
C ARG A 110 12.31 21.96 24.86
N ALA A 111 12.89 21.55 23.73
CA ALA A 111 14.33 21.33 23.63
C ALA A 111 15.11 22.63 23.93
N THR A 112 14.67 23.78 23.40
CA THR A 112 15.29 25.08 23.68
C THR A 112 15.10 25.56 25.11
N GLN A 113 14.02 25.13 25.77
CA GLN A 113 13.75 25.42 27.18
C GLN A 113 14.48 24.46 28.15
N GLY A 114 15.26 23.51 27.63
CA GLY A 114 15.92 22.47 28.45
C GLY A 114 14.94 21.51 29.12
N LEU A 115 13.67 21.50 28.69
CA LEU A 115 12.65 20.61 29.24
C LEU A 115 12.81 19.21 28.65
N ALA A 116 12.62 18.19 29.49
CA ALA A 116 12.58 16.82 29.02
C ALA A 116 11.50 16.64 27.94
N ILE A 117 11.87 15.99 26.84
CA ILE A 117 10.92 15.52 25.84
C ILE A 117 10.06 14.44 26.49
N THR A 118 8.74 14.60 26.43
CA THR A 118 7.81 13.64 27.02
C THR A 118 7.69 12.38 26.16
N THR A 119 7.29 11.27 26.75
CA THR A 119 6.98 10.02 26.04
C THR A 119 5.89 10.21 24.98
N LEU A 120 4.92 11.09 25.26
CA LEU A 120 3.86 11.46 24.34
C LEU A 120 4.41 12.19 23.11
N GLU A 121 5.32 13.14 23.31
CA GLU A 121 5.96 13.90 22.21
C GLU A 121 6.81 12.99 21.34
N LEU A 122 7.60 12.10 21.93
CA LEU A 122 8.39 11.11 21.20
C LEU A 122 7.52 10.15 20.38
N SER A 123 6.41 9.68 20.96
CA SER A 123 5.43 8.82 20.26
C SER A 123 4.77 9.58 19.10
N ALA A 124 4.45 10.85 19.30
CA ALA A 124 3.92 11.70 18.24
C ALA A 124 4.94 11.93 17.12
N VAL A 125 6.23 12.12 17.44
CA VAL A 125 7.32 12.24 16.46
C VAL A 125 7.43 10.95 15.64
N ALA A 126 7.37 9.79 16.29
CA ALA A 126 7.37 8.51 15.59
C ALA A 126 6.19 8.39 14.60
N ILE A 127 4.99 8.80 15.01
CA ILE A 127 3.81 8.85 14.14
C ILE A 127 4.01 9.83 12.98
N VAL A 128 4.58 11.00 13.22
CA VAL A 128 4.86 12.00 12.18
C VAL A 128 5.86 11.48 11.17
N VAL A 129 7.00 10.93 11.61
CA VAL A 129 8.02 10.34 10.73
C VAL A 129 7.40 9.22 9.90
N CYS A 130 6.65 8.32 10.53
CA CYS A 130 5.91 7.25 9.86
C CYS A 130 4.91 7.77 8.82
N SER A 131 4.20 8.86 9.14
CA SER A 131 3.22 9.50 8.26
C SER A 131 3.87 10.20 7.08
N LEU A 132 5.01 10.86 7.27
CA LEU A 132 5.78 11.51 6.21
C LEU A 132 6.34 10.47 5.23
N MET A 133 6.96 9.39 5.72
CA MET A 133 7.42 8.29 4.86
C MET A 133 6.27 7.69 4.05
N THR A 134 5.11 7.49 4.69
CA THR A 134 3.91 6.99 4.01
C THR A 134 3.37 7.96 2.97
N SER A 135 3.36 9.26 3.29
CA SER A 135 2.86 10.30 2.39
C SER A 135 3.77 10.45 1.17
N TYR A 136 5.09 10.35 1.35
CA TYR A 136 6.06 10.34 0.27
C TYR A 136 5.83 9.16 -0.69
N ALA A 137 5.65 7.96 -0.13
CA ALA A 137 5.35 6.75 -0.90
C ALA A 137 4.02 6.85 -1.69
N TRP A 138 3.09 7.71 -1.26
CA TRP A 138 1.77 7.89 -1.91
C TRP A 138 1.62 9.17 -2.72
N LEU A 139 2.69 9.92 -3.01
CA LEU A 139 2.59 11.18 -3.77
C LEU A 139 1.90 10.99 -5.14
N HIS A 140 2.12 9.83 -5.75
CA HIS A 140 1.58 9.46 -7.06
C HIS A 140 0.33 8.59 -6.97
N LYS A 141 -0.10 8.16 -5.77
CA LYS A 141 -1.30 7.35 -5.59
C LYS A 141 -2.54 8.25 -5.66
N PRO A 142 -3.54 7.94 -6.52
CA PRO A 142 -4.79 8.68 -6.54
C PRO A 142 -5.56 8.45 -5.22
N ALA A 143 -6.12 9.52 -4.67
CA ALA A 143 -6.91 9.50 -3.45
C ALA A 143 -8.40 9.59 -3.78
N ASP A 144 -9.25 8.97 -2.95
CA ASP A 144 -10.72 9.04 -3.04
C ASP A 144 -11.29 8.60 -4.40
N VAL A 145 -10.79 7.47 -4.91
CA VAL A 145 -11.35 6.85 -6.12
C VAL A 145 -12.67 6.16 -5.76
N GLN A 146 -13.79 6.76 -6.14
CA GLN A 146 -15.14 6.23 -5.84
C GLN A 146 -15.74 5.37 -6.95
N THR A 147 -15.28 5.50 -8.19
CA THR A 147 -15.84 4.74 -9.33
C THR A 147 -14.72 4.07 -10.13
N PRO A 148 -14.81 2.76 -10.38
CA PRO A 148 -13.92 2.08 -11.30
C PRO A 148 -14.24 2.45 -12.76
N ILE A 149 -13.29 2.22 -13.64
CA ILE A 149 -13.42 2.29 -15.09
C ILE A 149 -13.72 0.89 -15.59
N HIS A 150 -14.83 0.74 -16.29
CA HIS A 150 -15.23 -0.54 -16.86
C HIS A 150 -14.62 -0.71 -18.25
N ILE A 151 -13.94 -1.83 -18.45
CA ILE A 151 -13.32 -2.23 -19.72
C ILE A 151 -14.12 -3.41 -20.25
N TYR A 152 -14.53 -3.34 -21.51
CA TYR A 152 -15.30 -4.39 -22.16
C TYR A 152 -14.40 -5.12 -23.15
N SER A 153 -14.35 -6.44 -23.03
CA SER A 153 -13.70 -7.31 -24.00
C SER A 153 -14.72 -7.94 -24.94
N ALA A 154 -14.38 -8.02 -26.23
CA ALA A 154 -15.15 -8.81 -27.19
C ALA A 154 -14.87 -10.32 -27.09
N HIS A 155 -13.73 -10.70 -26.51
CA HIS A 155 -13.31 -12.09 -26.31
C HIS A 155 -13.94 -12.69 -25.05
N SER A 156 -14.29 -13.97 -25.12
CA SER A 156 -14.72 -14.76 -23.96
C SER A 156 -13.55 -15.03 -23.02
N LEU A 157 -13.86 -15.27 -21.75
CA LEU A 157 -12.88 -15.60 -20.75
C LEU A 157 -12.16 -16.91 -21.08
N GLU A 158 -12.88 -17.89 -21.65
CA GLU A 158 -12.32 -19.15 -22.14
C GLU A 158 -11.19 -18.93 -23.17
N VAL A 159 -11.29 -17.92 -24.03
CA VAL A 159 -10.24 -17.61 -25.01
C VAL A 159 -9.00 -17.02 -24.33
N MET A 160 -9.18 -16.26 -23.24
CA MET A 160 -8.08 -15.61 -22.53
C MET A 160 -7.35 -16.55 -21.58
N VAL A 161 -8.11 -17.35 -20.82
CA VAL A 161 -7.62 -18.16 -19.70
C VAL A 161 -7.42 -19.63 -20.11
N GLY A 162 -8.14 -20.08 -21.14
CA GLY A 162 -8.18 -21.49 -21.51
C GLY A 162 -8.72 -22.35 -20.37
N ASN A 163 -8.06 -23.49 -20.12
CA ASN A 163 -8.40 -24.43 -19.05
C ASN A 163 -7.52 -24.25 -17.81
N GLN A 164 -7.03 -23.04 -17.55
CA GLN A 164 -6.21 -22.79 -16.36
C GLN A 164 -7.08 -22.68 -15.11
N ASP A 165 -6.66 -23.37 -14.06
CA ASP A 165 -7.25 -23.24 -12.74
C ASP A 165 -6.90 -21.88 -12.14
N TRP A 166 -7.85 -21.29 -11.44
CA TRP A 166 -7.69 -20.02 -10.76
C TRP A 166 -8.41 -20.03 -9.40
N SER A 167 -8.03 -19.12 -8.50
CA SER A 167 -8.51 -19.12 -7.11
C SER A 167 -9.36 -17.88 -6.80
N LEU A 168 -8.79 -16.69 -7.02
CA LEU A 168 -9.41 -15.40 -6.72
C LEU A 168 -9.97 -14.72 -7.97
N THR A 169 -9.16 -14.66 -9.02
CA THR A 169 -9.55 -14.07 -10.30
C THR A 169 -9.11 -14.97 -11.47
N PRO A 170 -9.84 -14.97 -12.59
CA PRO A 170 -9.46 -15.75 -13.76
C PRO A 170 -8.06 -15.44 -14.34
N LEU A 171 -7.47 -14.29 -14.00
CA LEU A 171 -6.13 -13.89 -14.45
C LEU A 171 -5.04 -14.11 -13.40
N ASP A 172 -5.31 -14.90 -12.35
CA ASP A 172 -4.33 -15.22 -11.30
C ASP A 172 -3.02 -15.81 -11.86
N PHE A 173 -3.06 -16.48 -13.02
CA PHE A 173 -1.87 -17.00 -13.69
C PHE A 173 -0.93 -15.91 -14.26
N VAL A 174 -1.46 -14.70 -14.51
CA VAL A 174 -0.68 -13.57 -15.01
C VAL A 174 0.10 -12.91 -13.88
N ASP A 175 -0.52 -12.81 -12.72
CA ASP A 175 0.05 -12.17 -11.55
C ASP A 175 -0.44 -12.88 -10.29
N GLU A 176 0.30 -13.93 -9.91
CA GLU A 176 -0.05 -14.79 -8.80
C GLU A 176 -0.26 -13.96 -7.53
N ASN A 177 -1.41 -14.16 -6.89
CA ASN A 177 -1.70 -13.50 -5.63
C ASN A 177 -0.75 -14.05 -4.55
N GLY A 178 0.34 -13.33 -4.30
CA GLY A 178 1.31 -13.64 -3.26
C GLY A 178 0.68 -13.73 -1.86
N PRO A 179 1.42 -14.22 -0.86
CA PRO A 179 0.90 -14.40 0.49
C PRO A 179 0.36 -13.07 1.03
N GLY A 180 -0.89 -13.08 1.47
CA GLY A 180 -1.60 -11.92 1.98
C GLY A 180 -2.31 -12.26 3.28
N TYR A 181 -2.41 -11.29 4.19
CA TYR A 181 -3.11 -11.51 5.46
C TYR A 181 -4.57 -11.94 5.22
N SER A 182 -5.24 -11.39 4.21
CA SER A 182 -6.61 -11.74 3.82
C SER A 182 -6.74 -13.07 3.12
N VAL A 183 -5.69 -13.52 2.45
CA VAL A 183 -5.71 -14.72 1.61
C VAL A 183 -5.26 -15.94 2.40
N ASN A 184 -4.32 -15.78 3.36
CA ASN A 184 -3.73 -16.88 4.12
C ASN A 184 -4.16 -16.87 5.59
N VAL A 185 -4.00 -15.75 6.29
CA VAL A 185 -4.18 -15.70 7.75
C VAL A 185 -5.65 -15.64 8.15
N GLN A 186 -6.45 -14.82 7.46
CA GLN A 186 -7.88 -14.66 7.79
C GLN A 186 -8.70 -15.94 7.58
N PRO A 187 -8.53 -16.71 6.49
CA PRO A 187 -9.19 -18.00 6.34
C PRO A 187 -8.74 -19.02 7.40
N PHE A 188 -7.45 -19.02 7.76
CA PHE A 188 -6.93 -19.90 8.82
C PHE A 188 -7.63 -19.67 10.17
N ILE A 189 -7.91 -18.41 10.53
CA ILE A 189 -8.67 -18.05 11.74
C ILE A 189 -10.20 -18.05 11.53
N LYS A 190 -10.69 -18.60 10.42
CA LYS A 190 -12.12 -18.68 10.06
C LYS A 190 -12.83 -17.33 10.00
N MET A 191 -12.13 -16.27 9.60
CA MET A 191 -12.70 -14.94 9.42
C MET A 191 -13.11 -14.77 7.94
N PRO A 192 -14.42 -14.62 7.63
CA PRO A 192 -14.90 -14.53 6.26
C PRO A 192 -14.67 -13.14 5.69
N VAL A 193 -13.57 -12.95 4.96
CA VAL A 193 -13.21 -11.66 4.36
C VAL A 193 -13.18 -11.73 2.84
N ILE A 194 -12.82 -12.89 2.28
CA ILE A 194 -12.90 -13.15 0.84
C ILE A 194 -14.17 -13.96 0.59
N PRO A 195 -15.00 -13.57 -0.39
CA PRO A 195 -16.16 -14.35 -0.79
C PRO A 195 -15.75 -15.78 -1.16
N PRO A 196 -16.50 -16.82 -0.74
CA PRO A 196 -16.21 -18.20 -1.10
C PRO A 196 -16.44 -18.51 -2.58
N GLN A 197 -17.09 -17.60 -3.32
CA GLN A 197 -17.34 -17.69 -4.75
C GLN A 197 -16.60 -16.54 -5.45
N GLY A 198 -15.84 -16.88 -6.48
CA GLY A 198 -15.17 -15.92 -7.34
C GLY A 198 -16.01 -15.51 -8.55
N PRO A 199 -15.53 -14.54 -9.34
CA PRO A 199 -14.31 -13.79 -9.12
C PRO A 199 -14.47 -12.70 -8.05
N ILE A 200 -13.39 -12.40 -7.32
CA ILE A 200 -13.43 -11.36 -6.28
C ILE A 200 -13.78 -9.99 -6.88
N GLN A 201 -14.61 -9.21 -6.19
CA GLN A 201 -15.06 -7.90 -6.67
C GLN A 201 -14.13 -6.74 -6.27
N ARG A 202 -13.07 -7.04 -5.51
CA ARG A 202 -12.17 -6.03 -4.96
C ARG A 202 -10.79 -6.62 -4.69
N ILE A 203 -9.75 -5.98 -5.23
CA ILE A 203 -8.36 -6.32 -4.92
C ILE A 203 -8.09 -6.10 -3.42
N PRO A 204 -7.59 -7.11 -2.68
CA PRO A 204 -7.23 -6.96 -1.28
C PRO A 204 -6.17 -5.85 -1.08
N ASN A 205 -6.31 -5.08 0.00
CA ASN A 205 -5.38 -3.96 0.28
C ASN A 205 -3.99 -4.42 0.73
N ASP A 206 -3.87 -5.70 1.03
CA ASP A 206 -2.71 -6.40 1.57
C ASP A 206 -2.14 -7.40 0.58
N ARG A 207 -2.55 -7.28 -0.69
CA ARG A 207 -1.90 -7.96 -1.79
C ARG A 207 -0.48 -7.43 -1.93
N PHE A 208 0.48 -8.34 -1.96
CA PHE A 208 1.86 -8.06 -2.30
C PHE A 208 2.06 -8.45 -3.76
N THR A 209 2.51 -7.50 -4.58
CA THR A 209 2.93 -7.83 -5.95
C THR A 209 4.18 -8.67 -5.90
N THR A 210 4.22 -9.72 -6.71
CA THR A 210 5.20 -10.82 -6.77
C THR A 210 6.56 -10.36 -7.33
N ASN A 211 7.12 -9.29 -6.77
CA ASN A 211 8.57 -9.09 -6.76
C ASN A 211 9.10 -9.34 -5.34
N PRO A 212 9.27 -10.60 -4.94
CA PRO A 212 9.64 -11.01 -3.58
C PRO A 212 11.07 -10.62 -3.15
N TYR A 213 11.82 -9.85 -3.96
CA TYR A 213 13.16 -9.35 -3.62
C TYR A 213 13.37 -7.87 -4.00
N GLY A 214 12.28 -7.12 -4.16
CA GLY A 214 12.35 -5.72 -4.56
C GLY A 214 12.86 -4.80 -3.44
N ALA A 215 13.42 -3.64 -3.84
CA ALA A 215 13.75 -2.54 -2.92
C ALA A 215 12.57 -2.13 -2.00
N GLN A 216 11.33 -2.48 -2.38
CA GLN A 216 10.11 -2.25 -1.61
C GLN A 216 10.15 -2.86 -0.20
N GLU A 217 10.53 -4.13 -0.08
CA GLU A 217 10.52 -4.82 1.20
C GLU A 217 11.60 -4.25 2.12
N TYR A 218 12.80 -4.00 1.57
CA TYR A 218 13.88 -3.34 2.30
C TYR A 218 13.51 -1.93 2.77
N LEU A 219 12.83 -1.14 1.93
CA LEU A 219 12.36 0.20 2.30
C LEU A 219 11.27 0.14 3.38
N LEU A 220 10.36 -0.82 3.30
CA LEU A 220 9.32 -1.01 4.32
C LEU A 220 9.94 -1.49 5.64
N CYS A 221 10.88 -2.43 5.57
CA CYS A 221 11.66 -2.90 6.70
C CYS A 221 12.37 -1.74 7.38
N LEU A 222 13.14 -0.96 6.62
CA LEU A 222 13.80 0.25 7.11
C LEU A 222 12.81 1.23 7.75
N ALA A 223 11.68 1.52 7.10
CA ALA A 223 10.68 2.45 7.62
C ALA A 223 10.07 1.97 8.95
N THR A 224 9.81 0.66 9.10
CA THR A 224 9.31 0.08 10.35
C THR A 224 10.38 0.05 11.45
N LEU A 225 11.63 -0.23 11.12
CA LEU A 225 12.76 -0.18 12.05
C LEU A 225 13.05 1.24 12.53
N VAL A 226 12.96 2.25 11.65
CA VAL A 226 13.06 3.66 12.03
C VAL A 226 11.96 4.03 13.03
N PHE A 227 10.72 3.59 12.78
CA PHE A 227 9.60 3.85 13.68
C PHE A 227 9.83 3.25 15.08
N THR A 228 10.32 2.01 15.17
CA THR A 228 10.59 1.36 16.46
C THR A 228 11.84 1.90 17.15
N ALA A 229 12.89 2.25 16.39
CA ALA A 229 14.11 2.86 16.91
C ALA A 229 13.85 4.21 17.60
N ILE A 230 12.90 5.01 17.11
CA ILE A 230 12.51 6.27 17.78
C ILE A 230 12.00 6.02 19.20
N HIS A 231 11.26 4.93 19.43
CA HIS A 231 10.78 4.60 20.78
C HIS A 231 11.95 4.15 21.68
N VAL A 232 12.87 3.35 21.15
CA VAL A 232 14.09 2.94 21.85
C VAL A 232 14.98 4.15 22.19
N ALA A 233 15.02 5.19 21.36
CA ALA A 233 15.79 6.41 21.63
C ALA A 233 15.36 7.12 22.94
N GLY A 234 14.13 6.89 23.40
CA GLY A 234 13.63 7.38 24.70
C GLY A 234 14.14 6.59 25.91
N TRP A 235 15.13 5.71 25.77
CA TRP A 235 15.59 4.78 26.82
C TRP A 235 15.98 5.44 28.15
N ASN A 236 16.57 6.63 28.05
CA ASN A 236 17.12 7.40 29.17
C ASN A 236 16.21 8.57 29.58
N PHE A 237 14.94 8.57 29.15
CA PHE A 237 14.00 9.59 29.59
C PHE A 237 13.78 9.53 31.10
N HIS A 238 13.56 10.71 31.70
CA HIS A 238 13.18 10.82 33.10
C HIS A 238 11.70 10.50 33.25
N PHE A 239 11.36 9.61 34.18
CA PHE A 239 9.99 9.24 34.50
C PHE A 239 9.68 9.58 35.96
N PRO A 240 8.46 10.02 36.28
CA PRO A 240 8.00 10.25 37.65
C PRO A 240 8.17 9.05 38.60
N ASN A 241 8.02 7.82 38.09
CA ASN A 241 8.21 6.61 38.88
C ASN A 241 8.94 5.50 38.12
N GLU A 242 9.48 4.56 38.88
CA GLU A 242 10.22 3.39 38.38
C GLU A 242 9.37 2.46 37.51
N THR A 243 8.09 2.33 37.84
CA THR A 243 7.13 1.49 37.12
C THR A 243 6.90 2.00 35.70
N GLU A 244 6.69 3.30 35.50
CA GLU A 244 6.52 3.94 34.19
C GLU A 244 7.78 3.81 33.33
N ARG A 245 8.96 3.97 33.95
CA ARG A 245 10.24 3.74 33.26
C ARG A 245 10.38 2.30 32.80
N LEU A 246 10.04 1.34 33.65
CA LEU A 246 10.08 -0.08 33.33
C LEU A 246 9.08 -0.42 32.23
N LEU A 247 7.83 0.05 32.34
CA LEU A 247 6.79 -0.15 31.34
C LEU A 247 7.19 0.42 29.98
N TRP A 248 7.78 1.62 29.95
CA TRP A 248 8.28 2.22 28.71
C TRP A 248 9.37 1.36 28.05
N ARG A 249 10.34 0.87 28.84
CA ARG A 249 11.42 0.00 28.34
C ARG A 249 10.89 -1.33 27.80
N ILE A 250 9.97 -1.96 28.54
CA ILE A 250 9.29 -3.19 28.11
C ILE A 250 8.54 -2.94 26.81
N ALA A 251 7.73 -1.89 26.72
CA ALA A 251 6.96 -1.56 25.52
C ALA A 251 7.87 -1.28 24.31
N SER A 252 8.97 -0.53 24.51
CA SER A 252 9.93 -0.22 23.45
C SER A 252 10.63 -1.46 22.91
N ILE A 253 11.06 -2.37 23.81
CA ILE A 253 11.66 -3.66 23.42
C ILE A 253 10.63 -4.55 22.74
N LEU A 254 9.40 -4.62 23.25
CA LEU A 254 8.35 -5.44 22.63
C LEU A 254 8.05 -4.96 21.21
N ILE A 255 7.87 -3.65 21.00
CA ILE A 255 7.59 -3.10 19.67
C ILE A 255 8.75 -3.37 18.71
N PHE A 256 10.00 -3.15 19.16
CA PHE A 256 11.19 -3.45 18.34
C PHE A 256 11.32 -4.95 18.04
N GLY A 257 11.21 -5.80 19.06
CA GLY A 257 11.35 -7.25 18.95
C GLY A 257 10.27 -7.90 18.10
N ILE A 258 9.01 -7.50 18.24
CA ILE A 258 7.92 -7.97 17.37
C ILE A 258 8.18 -7.56 15.92
N THR A 259 8.66 -6.33 15.69
CA THR A 259 8.97 -5.85 14.33
C THR A 259 10.14 -6.62 13.73
N ALA A 260 11.21 -6.84 14.49
CA ALA A 260 12.37 -7.61 14.04
C ALA A 260 11.99 -9.08 13.77
N ALA A 261 11.25 -9.70 14.69
CA ALA A 261 10.78 -11.08 14.52
C ALA A 261 9.90 -11.22 13.28
N PHE A 262 8.97 -10.29 13.06
CA PHE A 262 8.14 -10.27 11.84
C PHE A 262 9.01 -10.31 10.58
N TRP A 263 10.01 -9.43 10.47
CA TRP A 263 10.88 -9.40 9.30
C TRP A 263 11.77 -10.64 9.16
N VAL A 264 12.24 -11.20 10.28
CA VAL A 264 12.99 -12.47 10.26
C VAL A 264 12.12 -13.61 9.75
N PHE A 265 10.90 -13.77 10.27
CA PHE A 265 9.99 -14.81 9.81
C PHE A 265 9.56 -14.61 8.36
N GLU A 266 9.30 -13.36 7.96
CA GLU A 266 8.96 -13.04 6.56
C GLU A 266 10.11 -13.44 5.62
N THR A 267 11.35 -13.05 5.95
CA THR A 267 12.54 -13.37 5.14
C THR A 267 12.85 -14.87 5.09
N ILE A 268 12.45 -15.64 6.12
CA ILE A 268 12.60 -17.10 6.14
C ILE A 268 11.48 -17.79 5.35
N ALA A 269 10.29 -17.20 5.30
CA ALA A 269 9.12 -17.75 4.62
C ALA A 269 9.10 -17.45 3.10
N SER A 270 9.84 -16.42 2.66
CA SER A 270 10.08 -16.05 1.26
C SER A 270 11.19 -16.86 0.60
#